data_AF-A0A8J4Y1H5-F1
#
_entry.id   AF-A0A8J4Y1H5-F1
#
_cell.length_a   1.000
_cell.length_b   1.000
_cell.length_c   1.000
_cell.angle_alpha   90.00
_cell.angle_beta   90.00
_cell.angle_gamma   90.00
#
_symmetry.space_group_name_H-M   'P 1'
#
loop_
_entity.id
_entity.type
_entity.pdbx_description
1 polymer ?
#
loop_
_entity_poly.entity_id
_entity_poly.type
_entity_poly.pdbx_seq_one_letter_code
_entity_poly.pdbx_strand_id
1 'polypeptide(L)'
;MLSMCGLLCSVLRGWRHNQAVMLMARALSQANSSLMVQDLSSGPSSRPGRGGLSPFCVVEGEEGVSQMLWCDNNKQAIIVSPRQCVDLQRWTLFLSSTTSDPLAIPHCPGMNGNTSRAEEAGEDATVTVLLEATYRDLEEEVQPEYHVMVEQLSRPYAWKARDVFGVIVTTTPPQLLAMIQAFFNNALHIDDDFLIKKIITIEVVGEASSLVDPLSIPECVTPGHWSSGQCALTQMELARSLSPSGAQDLTGAADGAGGRRASLNT
;
A
#
# COMPACT_ATOMS: atom_id res chain seq x y z
N MET A 1 10.89 -0.30 45.89
CA MET A 1 11.19 -1.66 45.37
C MET A 1 10.88 -1.85 43.87
N LEU A 2 10.57 -0.81 43.09
CA LEU A 2 10.30 -0.90 41.64
C LEU A 2 11.58 -0.93 40.74
N SER A 3 12.78 -0.91 41.32
CA SER A 3 14.03 -0.65 40.58
C SER A 3 14.65 -1.87 39.88
N MET A 4 14.37 -3.10 40.32
CA MET A 4 14.98 -4.32 39.77
C MET A 4 14.16 -4.90 38.60
N CYS A 5 12.83 -4.89 38.70
CA CYS A 5 11.96 -5.34 37.61
C CYS A 5 12.11 -4.46 36.37
N GLY A 6 12.24 -3.13 36.53
CA GLY A 6 12.48 -2.22 35.41
C GLY A 6 13.79 -2.52 34.67
N LEU A 7 14.88 -2.76 35.40
CA LEU A 7 16.17 -3.13 34.80
C LEU A 7 16.11 -4.48 34.08
N LEU A 8 15.49 -5.49 34.67
CA LEU A 8 15.33 -6.81 34.04
C LEU A 8 14.51 -6.71 32.74
N CYS A 9 13.40 -5.97 32.77
CA CYS A 9 12.58 -5.73 31.58
C CYS A 9 13.35 -4.98 30.48
N SER A 10 14.14 -3.97 30.84
CA SER A 10 14.97 -3.24 29.88
C SER A 10 16.06 -4.11 29.26
N VAL A 11 16.73 -4.95 30.05
CA VAL A 11 17.75 -5.89 29.57
C VAL A 11 17.13 -6.94 28.65
N LEU A 12 15.98 -7.51 29.01
CA LEU A 12 15.27 -8.47 28.17
C LEU A 12 14.81 -7.84 26.85
N ARG A 13 14.30 -6.61 26.89
CA ARG A 13 13.95 -5.85 25.67
C ARG A 13 15.18 -5.57 24.80
N GLY A 14 16.29 -5.15 25.40
CA GLY A 14 17.54 -4.88 24.68
C GLY A 14 18.13 -6.13 24.02
N TRP A 15 18.09 -7.28 24.71
CA TRP A 15 18.56 -8.55 24.14
C TRP A 15 17.68 -9.02 22.97
N ARG A 16 16.36 -8.97 23.14
CA ARG A 16 15.39 -9.30 22.08
C ARG A 16 15.55 -8.39 20.86
N HIS A 17 15.76 -7.10 21.10
CA HIS A 17 16.02 -6.12 20.06
C HIS A 17 17.27 -6.48 19.26
N ASN A 18 18.42 -6.71 19.92
CA ASN A 18 19.66 -7.08 19.22
C ASN A 18 19.53 -8.37 18.40
N GLN A 19 18.81 -9.37 18.92
CA GLN A 19 18.55 -10.60 18.17
C GLN A 19 17.68 -10.34 16.93
N ALA A 20 16.63 -9.53 17.06
CA ALA A 20 15.78 -9.13 15.94
C ALA A 20 16.57 -8.33 14.88
N VAL A 21 17.42 -7.39 15.31
CA VAL A 21 18.32 -6.63 14.40
C VAL A 21 19.19 -7.58 13.60
N MET A 22 19.87 -8.53 14.25
CA MET A 22 20.75 -9.47 13.56
C MET A 22 19.99 -10.38 12.58
N LEU A 23 18.80 -10.84 12.95
CA LEU A 23 17.97 -11.68 12.08
C LEU A 23 17.46 -10.90 10.88
N MET A 24 17.09 -9.63 11.06
CA MET A 24 16.67 -8.75 9.96
C MET A 24 17.83 -8.38 9.04
N ALA A 25 19.01 -8.06 9.59
CA ALA A 25 20.21 -7.84 8.79
C ALA A 25 20.57 -9.08 7.97
N ARG A 26 20.45 -10.27 8.56
CA ARG A 26 20.64 -11.54 7.86
C ARG A 26 19.60 -11.74 6.75
N ALA A 27 18.34 -11.41 6.99
CA ALA A 27 17.29 -11.51 5.98
C ALA A 27 17.57 -10.57 4.80
N LEU A 28 17.95 -9.31 5.07
CA LEU A 28 18.29 -8.31 4.06
C LEU A 28 19.53 -8.70 3.24
N SER A 29 20.45 -9.50 3.80
CA SER A 29 21.64 -9.98 3.09
C SER A 29 21.38 -11.13 2.09
N GLN A 30 20.19 -11.73 2.12
CA GLN A 30 19.86 -12.85 1.23
C GLN A 30 19.29 -12.35 -0.10
N ALA A 31 20.07 -12.47 -1.18
CA ALA A 31 19.77 -11.89 -2.50
C ALA A 31 18.41 -12.27 -3.09
N ASN A 32 17.93 -13.51 -2.83
CA ASN A 32 16.72 -14.08 -3.46
C ASN A 32 15.56 -14.26 -2.48
N SER A 33 15.51 -13.46 -1.43
CA SER A 33 14.47 -13.56 -0.42
C SER A 33 13.91 -12.19 -0.03
N SER A 34 12.71 -12.21 0.54
CA SER A 34 12.05 -11.05 1.12
C SER A 34 11.89 -11.23 2.62
N LEU A 35 12.22 -10.19 3.38
CA LEU A 35 11.77 -10.06 4.75
C LEU A 35 10.29 -9.64 4.75
N MET A 36 9.44 -10.42 5.40
CA MET A 36 8.03 -10.10 5.61
C MET A 36 7.73 -10.04 7.11
N VAL A 37 7.10 -8.95 7.54
CA VAL A 37 6.57 -8.78 8.89
C VAL A 37 5.07 -8.62 8.79
N GLN A 38 4.29 -9.40 9.56
CA GLN A 38 2.84 -9.40 9.44
C GLN A 38 2.14 -9.52 10.79
N ASP A 39 0.94 -8.92 10.87
CA ASP A 39 0.00 -9.02 12.00
C ASP A 39 -1.02 -10.14 11.75
N LEU A 40 -1.01 -11.13 12.65
CA LEU A 40 -1.83 -12.33 12.66
C LEU A 40 -3.18 -12.13 13.35
N SER A 41 -3.44 -10.96 13.97
CA SER A 41 -4.72 -10.67 14.63
C SER A 41 -5.90 -10.57 13.64
N SER A 42 -5.59 -10.48 12.35
CA SER A 42 -6.55 -10.29 11.25
C SER A 42 -7.33 -11.58 10.91
N GLY A 43 -8.29 -11.97 11.75
CA GLY A 43 -9.55 -12.68 11.41
C GLY A 43 -9.55 -14.06 10.70
N PRO A 44 -10.63 -14.86 10.87
CA PRO A 44 -10.73 -16.28 10.48
C PRO A 44 -10.87 -16.59 8.97
N SER A 45 -10.64 -15.65 8.07
CA SER A 45 -10.76 -15.88 6.62
C SER A 45 -9.48 -16.41 5.95
N SER A 46 -8.37 -16.46 6.69
CA SER A 46 -7.15 -17.12 6.21
C SER A 46 -7.32 -18.64 6.30
N ARG A 47 -7.83 -19.25 5.22
CA ARG A 47 -7.75 -20.70 5.04
C ARG A 47 -6.30 -21.14 5.32
N PRO A 48 -6.07 -22.14 6.20
CA PRO A 48 -4.75 -22.51 6.71
C PRO A 48 -3.82 -23.20 5.69
N GLY A 49 -3.92 -22.86 4.40
CA GLY A 49 -3.12 -23.46 3.32
C GLY A 49 -2.61 -22.49 2.25
N ARG A 50 -2.93 -21.20 2.31
CA ARG A 50 -2.33 -20.18 1.43
C ARG A 50 -1.69 -19.12 2.32
N GLY A 51 -0.48 -19.42 2.78
CA GLY A 51 0.24 -18.63 3.76
C GLY A 51 0.46 -17.20 3.28
N GLY A 52 -0.25 -16.23 3.87
CA GLY A 52 0.18 -14.86 4.13
C GLY A 52 0.69 -13.97 2.99
N LEU A 53 0.80 -14.44 1.76
CA LEU A 53 1.37 -13.67 0.65
C LEU A 53 0.52 -12.44 0.34
N SER A 54 1.19 -11.38 -0.10
CA SER A 54 0.53 -10.16 -0.53
C SER A 54 -0.30 -10.39 -1.79
N PRO A 55 -1.52 -9.83 -1.91
CA PRO A 55 -2.26 -9.79 -3.17
C PRO A 55 -1.62 -8.87 -4.22
N PHE A 56 -0.61 -8.10 -3.83
CA PHE A 56 0.14 -7.22 -4.72
C PHE A 56 1.41 -7.85 -5.28
N CYS A 57 1.92 -8.89 -4.62
CA CYS A 57 3.16 -9.53 -5.04
C CYS A 57 2.89 -10.64 -6.07
N VAL A 58 3.70 -10.68 -7.11
CA VAL A 58 3.84 -11.81 -8.00
C VAL A 58 4.94 -12.70 -7.43
N VAL A 59 4.64 -13.99 -7.27
CA VAL A 59 5.62 -15.00 -6.87
C VAL A 59 5.95 -15.83 -8.10
N GLU A 60 7.13 -15.64 -8.67
CA GLU A 60 7.63 -16.47 -9.75
C GLU A 60 8.28 -17.74 -9.17
N GLY A 61 7.62 -18.89 -9.27
CA GLY A 61 8.19 -20.19 -8.88
C GLY A 61 7.26 -21.12 -8.10
N GLU A 62 7.79 -22.27 -7.67
CA GLU A 62 7.10 -23.21 -6.77
C GLU A 62 6.87 -22.60 -5.37
N GLU A 63 5.94 -23.19 -4.62
CA GLU A 63 5.48 -22.70 -3.31
C GLU A 63 6.64 -22.25 -2.42
N GLY A 64 6.57 -20.98 -2.01
CA GLY A 64 7.69 -20.33 -1.34
C GLY A 64 8.02 -20.95 0.01
N VAL A 65 9.32 -21.14 0.28
CA VAL A 65 9.79 -21.58 1.59
C VAL A 65 9.78 -20.37 2.52
N SER A 66 9.03 -20.49 3.62
CA SER A 66 9.00 -19.48 4.68
C SER A 66 9.83 -19.93 5.88
N GLN A 67 10.83 -19.14 6.27
CA GLN A 67 11.57 -19.35 7.53
C GLN A 67 11.13 -18.32 8.56
N MET A 68 10.57 -18.78 9.69
CA MET A 68 10.22 -17.89 10.80
C MET A 68 11.47 -17.37 11.50
N LEU A 69 11.57 -16.04 11.64
CA LEU A 69 12.65 -15.36 12.36
C LEU A 69 12.22 -14.96 13.76
N TRP A 70 11.02 -14.41 13.87
CA TRP A 70 10.52 -13.81 15.10
C TRP A 70 9.00 -13.95 15.19
N CYS A 71 8.47 -14.09 16.40
CA CYS A 71 7.05 -14.04 16.68
C CYS A 71 6.82 -13.46 18.08
N ASP A 72 5.99 -12.41 18.18
CA ASP A 72 5.62 -11.74 19.42
C ASP A 72 4.30 -10.97 19.25
N ASN A 73 3.42 -10.98 20.25
CA ASN A 73 2.15 -10.22 20.26
C ASN A 73 1.32 -10.35 18.97
N ASN A 74 1.06 -11.59 18.52
CA ASN A 74 0.35 -11.89 17.27
C ASN A 74 1.02 -11.29 16.01
N LYS A 75 2.29 -10.89 16.07
CA LYS A 75 3.05 -10.46 14.90
C LYS A 75 4.20 -11.41 14.68
N GLN A 76 4.55 -11.60 13.43
CA GLN A 76 5.70 -12.42 13.08
C GLN A 76 6.55 -11.76 12.01
N ALA A 77 7.85 -12.04 12.06
CA ALA A 77 8.80 -11.74 11.00
C ALA A 77 9.28 -13.07 10.40
N ILE A 78 9.18 -13.21 9.08
CA ILE A 78 9.57 -14.40 8.35
C ILE A 78 10.37 -14.01 7.11
N ILE A 79 11.26 -14.89 6.66
CA ILE A 79 11.89 -14.80 5.35
C ILE A 79 11.03 -15.58 4.37
N VAL A 80 10.72 -14.98 3.22
CA VAL A 80 9.97 -15.59 2.14
C VAL A 80 10.88 -15.71 0.92
N SER A 81 11.04 -16.92 0.40
CA SER A 81 11.74 -17.20 -0.85
C SER A 81 10.80 -17.91 -1.83
N PRO A 82 10.69 -17.51 -3.10
CA PRO A 82 11.53 -16.50 -3.76
C PRO A 82 11.18 -15.06 -3.35
N ARG A 83 12.09 -14.14 -3.68
CA ARG A 83 11.93 -12.70 -3.47
C ARG A 83 10.60 -12.24 -4.07
N GLN A 84 9.86 -11.48 -3.28
CA GLN A 84 8.56 -10.95 -3.65
C GLN A 84 8.73 -9.78 -4.60
N CYS A 85 8.00 -9.79 -5.72
CA CYS A 85 8.09 -8.76 -6.75
C CYS A 85 6.72 -8.06 -6.92
N VAL A 86 6.72 -6.75 -7.11
CA VAL A 86 5.51 -5.95 -7.36
C VAL A 86 5.60 -5.31 -8.73
N ASP A 87 4.61 -5.59 -9.58
CA ASP A 87 4.42 -4.90 -10.85
C ASP A 87 3.70 -3.56 -10.66
N LEU A 88 4.39 -2.49 -11.05
CA LEU A 88 3.99 -1.11 -10.89
C LEU A 88 3.06 -0.59 -11.98
N GLN A 89 2.82 -1.32 -13.08
CA GLN A 89 2.00 -0.84 -14.21
C GLN A 89 0.58 -0.37 -13.82
N ARG A 90 0.08 -0.80 -12.67
CA ARG A 90 -1.25 -0.41 -12.13
C ARG A 90 -1.18 0.26 -10.77
N TRP A 91 -0.05 0.90 -10.49
CA TRP A 91 0.17 1.70 -9.30
C TRP A 91 0.16 3.18 -9.68
N THR A 92 -0.17 4.03 -8.72
CA THR A 92 -0.21 5.48 -8.92
C THR A 92 0.96 6.11 -8.17
N LEU A 93 1.75 6.96 -8.84
CA LEU A 93 2.83 7.70 -8.18
C LEU A 93 2.28 8.71 -7.17
N PHE A 94 3.01 8.92 -6.09
CA PHE A 94 2.77 10.08 -5.21
C PHE A 94 3.16 11.38 -5.92
N LEU A 95 2.40 12.46 -5.73
CA LEU A 95 2.72 13.74 -6.36
C LEU A 95 4.10 14.28 -5.90
N SER A 96 4.45 14.03 -4.64
CA SER A 96 5.72 14.43 -4.04
C SER A 96 6.94 13.66 -4.59
N SER A 97 6.75 12.52 -5.27
CA SER A 97 7.85 11.75 -5.85
C SER A 97 8.35 12.29 -7.19
N THR A 98 7.70 13.33 -7.74
CA THR A 98 8.08 13.95 -9.02
C THR A 98 9.12 15.06 -8.90
N THR A 99 9.42 15.53 -7.68
CA THR A 99 10.25 16.73 -7.45
C THR A 99 11.50 16.43 -6.62
N SER A 100 12.51 15.80 -7.23
CA SER A 100 13.95 16.00 -6.97
C SER A 100 14.72 14.80 -7.54
N ASP A 101 15.42 15.02 -8.65
CA ASP A 101 16.32 14.09 -9.36
C ASP A 101 15.85 12.64 -9.57
N PRO A 102 15.96 12.07 -10.78
CA PRO A 102 15.80 10.65 -11.00
C PRO A 102 17.02 9.94 -10.40
N LEU A 103 17.12 9.90 -9.06
CA LEU A 103 17.93 8.92 -8.36
C LEU A 103 17.38 7.59 -8.83
N ALA A 104 18.19 6.95 -9.65
CA ALA A 104 17.90 5.73 -10.36
C ALA A 104 17.02 4.84 -9.49
N ILE A 105 15.84 4.50 -10.01
CA ILE A 105 15.18 3.25 -9.61
C ILE A 105 16.33 2.24 -9.58
N PRO A 106 16.57 1.50 -8.48
CA PRO A 106 17.63 0.50 -8.45
C PRO A 106 17.28 -0.55 -9.51
N HIS A 107 17.77 -0.33 -10.73
CA HIS A 107 17.69 -1.26 -11.81
C HIS A 107 18.51 -2.45 -11.35
N CYS A 108 17.85 -3.59 -11.21
CA CYS A 108 18.51 -4.85 -11.01
C CYS A 108 19.62 -4.97 -12.07
N PRO A 109 20.86 -5.31 -11.70
CA PRO A 109 21.89 -5.57 -12.68
C PRO A 109 21.44 -6.76 -13.51
N GLY A 110 20.89 -6.48 -14.70
CA GLY A 110 20.66 -7.46 -15.72
C GLY A 110 21.97 -8.19 -15.95
N MET A 111 21.93 -9.52 -15.93
CA MET A 111 23.03 -10.42 -16.26
C MET A 111 23.53 -10.10 -17.67
N ASN A 112 24.39 -9.10 -17.84
CA ASN A 112 25.17 -8.84 -19.04
C ASN A 112 26.39 -8.02 -18.62
N GLY A 113 27.52 -8.71 -18.48
CA GLY A 113 28.78 -8.12 -18.07
C GLY A 113 29.25 -7.04 -19.05
N ASN A 114 29.70 -5.91 -18.50
CA ASN A 114 30.96 -5.31 -18.89
C ASN A 114 31.44 -4.35 -17.79
N THR A 115 32.71 -4.56 -17.42
CA THR A 115 33.49 -3.82 -16.44
C THR A 115 33.69 -2.34 -16.82
N SER A 116 33.23 -1.43 -15.98
CA SER A 116 33.80 -0.09 -15.85
C SER A 116 33.70 0.42 -14.42
N ARG A 117 34.83 0.29 -13.73
CA ARG A 117 35.44 1.26 -12.80
C ARG A 117 34.53 1.86 -11.72
N ALA A 118 34.66 1.28 -10.53
CA ALA A 118 34.12 1.79 -9.27
C ALA A 118 34.59 3.23 -8.98
N GLU A 119 33.64 4.15 -8.91
CA GLU A 119 33.77 5.38 -8.14
C GLU A 119 33.09 5.15 -6.78
N GLU A 120 33.88 5.37 -5.73
CA GLU A 120 33.46 5.34 -4.33
C GLU A 120 32.55 6.53 -4.04
N ALA A 121 31.25 6.34 -4.19
CA ALA A 121 30.24 7.07 -3.43
C ALA A 121 29.61 6.04 -2.49
N GLY A 122 29.68 6.28 -1.17
CA GLY A 122 28.90 5.53 -0.21
C GLY A 122 27.42 5.86 -0.42
N GLU A 123 26.82 5.30 -1.46
CA GLU A 123 25.38 5.31 -1.64
C GLU A 123 24.78 4.49 -0.49
N ASP A 124 24.05 5.17 0.39
CA ASP A 124 23.25 4.52 1.41
C ASP A 124 22.37 3.48 0.72
N ALA A 125 22.67 2.20 0.91
CA ALA A 125 21.95 1.11 0.28
C ALA A 125 20.45 1.29 0.54
N THR A 126 19.67 1.52 -0.51
CA THR A 126 18.23 1.72 -0.40
C THR A 126 17.50 0.38 -0.46
N VAL A 127 16.38 0.29 0.25
CA VAL A 127 15.51 -0.87 0.31
C VAL A 127 14.11 -0.44 -0.08
N THR A 128 13.49 -1.16 -1.01
CA THR A 128 12.11 -0.94 -1.43
C THR A 128 11.18 -1.84 -0.62
N VAL A 129 10.12 -1.23 -0.08
CA VAL A 129 9.21 -1.87 0.87
C VAL A 129 7.77 -1.65 0.43
N LEU A 130 6.98 -2.72 0.46
CA LEU A 130 5.53 -2.70 0.38
C LEU A 130 4.93 -2.70 1.79
N LEU A 131 4.10 -1.71 2.05
CA LEU A 131 3.26 -1.61 3.23
C LEU A 131 1.83 -1.94 2.85
N GLU A 132 1.20 -2.87 3.57
CA GLU A 132 -0.23 -3.13 3.46
C GLU A 132 -0.92 -2.60 4.70
N ALA A 133 -1.94 -1.78 4.51
CA ALA A 133 -2.75 -1.23 5.57
C ALA A 133 -4.24 -1.48 5.35
N THR A 134 -4.97 -1.49 6.45
CA THR A 134 -6.43 -1.54 6.48
C THR A 134 -6.95 -0.29 7.18
N TYR A 135 -8.16 0.14 6.82
CA TYR A 135 -8.84 1.20 7.54
C TYR A 135 -9.06 0.77 9.00
N ARG A 136 -8.84 1.68 9.94
CA ARG A 136 -9.09 1.46 11.36
C ARG A 136 -10.58 1.61 11.63
N ASP A 137 -11.20 0.60 12.23
CA ASP A 137 -12.54 0.76 12.78
C ASP A 137 -12.46 1.71 14.00
N LEU A 138 -13.13 2.86 13.90
CA LEU A 138 -13.07 3.98 14.86
C LEU A 138 -13.57 3.63 16.27
N GLU A 139 -14.14 2.44 16.49
CA GLU A 139 -15.01 2.22 17.64
C GLU A 139 -14.30 1.85 18.96
N GLU A 140 -13.04 1.40 19.00
CA GLU A 140 -12.56 0.82 20.28
C GLU A 140 -11.04 0.72 20.52
N GLU A 141 -10.19 1.56 19.92
CA GLU A 141 -8.74 1.48 20.17
C GLU A 141 -8.22 2.65 21.01
N VAL A 142 -7.76 2.34 22.23
CA VAL A 142 -6.97 3.27 23.06
C VAL A 142 -5.73 3.66 22.24
N GLN A 143 -5.67 4.91 21.79
CA GLN A 143 -4.53 5.40 21.03
C GLN A 143 -3.25 5.23 21.86
N PRO A 144 -2.19 4.63 21.29
CA PRO A 144 -0.90 4.60 21.98
C PRO A 144 -0.42 6.03 22.25
N GLU A 145 0.25 6.24 23.38
CA GLU A 145 0.78 7.55 23.78
C GLU A 145 1.84 8.10 22.79
N TYR A 146 2.37 7.22 21.94
CA TYR A 146 3.40 7.55 20.95
C TYR A 146 3.08 6.91 19.60
N HIS A 147 3.09 7.74 18.55
CA HIS A 147 2.93 7.33 17.15
C HIS A 147 4.19 7.66 16.34
N VAL A 148 4.51 6.82 15.37
CA VAL A 148 5.60 6.96 14.42
C VAL A 148 5.01 6.94 13.02
N MET A 149 5.17 8.04 12.29
CA MET A 149 4.63 8.16 10.94
C MET A 149 5.60 7.54 9.93
N VAL A 150 5.08 6.79 8.96
CA VAL A 150 5.89 6.15 7.90
C VAL A 150 6.71 7.17 7.11
N GLU A 151 6.18 8.37 6.88
CA GLU A 151 6.89 9.47 6.21
C GLU A 151 8.14 9.97 6.95
N GLN A 152 8.24 9.74 8.27
CA GLN A 152 9.44 10.10 9.05
C GLN A 152 10.59 9.11 8.82
N LEU A 153 10.27 7.90 8.37
CA LEU A 153 11.23 6.80 8.22
C LEU A 153 11.48 6.42 6.76
N SER A 154 10.66 6.90 5.82
CA SER A 154 10.73 6.45 4.43
C SER A 154 10.23 7.51 3.47
N ARG A 155 10.55 7.34 2.19
CA ARG A 155 10.04 8.18 1.11
C ARG A 155 8.93 7.43 0.36
N PRO A 156 7.69 7.95 0.34
CA PRO A 156 6.62 7.33 -0.42
C PRO A 156 6.89 7.42 -1.92
N TYR A 157 6.60 6.35 -2.66
CA TYR A 157 6.88 6.25 -4.08
C TYR A 157 5.62 6.05 -4.91
N ALA A 158 4.86 4.98 -4.63
CA ALA A 158 3.63 4.67 -5.32
C ALA A 158 2.58 4.06 -4.38
N TRP A 159 1.30 4.16 -4.72
CA TRP A 159 0.21 3.59 -3.95
C TRP A 159 -0.82 2.90 -4.84
N LYS A 160 -1.61 2.02 -4.22
CA LYS A 160 -2.69 1.28 -4.88
C LYS A 160 -3.75 0.88 -3.87
N ALA A 161 -4.99 1.28 -4.14
CA ALA A 161 -6.15 0.89 -3.34
C ALA A 161 -6.86 -0.34 -3.95
N ARG A 162 -7.13 -1.35 -3.11
CA ARG A 162 -7.98 -2.52 -3.39
C ARG A 162 -8.72 -2.87 -2.07
N ASP A 163 -8.95 -4.16 -1.82
CA ASP A 163 -9.44 -4.67 -0.51
C ASP A 163 -8.48 -4.32 0.64
N VAL A 164 -7.19 -4.14 0.32
CA VAL A 164 -6.15 -3.60 1.21
C VAL A 164 -5.53 -2.37 0.55
N PHE A 165 -5.06 -1.43 1.38
CA PHE A 165 -4.34 -0.25 0.91
C PHE A 165 -2.84 -0.57 0.83
N GLY A 166 -2.28 -0.54 -0.38
CA GLY A 166 -0.87 -0.80 -0.63
C GLY A 166 -0.08 0.49 -0.83
N VAL A 167 1.06 0.62 -0.16
CA VAL A 167 2.00 1.74 -0.33
C VAL A 167 3.41 1.19 -0.56
N ILE A 168 4.04 1.63 -1.64
CA ILE A 168 5.47 1.39 -1.91
C ILE A 168 6.25 2.57 -1.35
N VAL A 169 7.23 2.27 -0.52
CA VAL A 169 8.15 3.25 0.05
C VAL A 169 9.59 2.82 -0.20
N THR A 170 10.49 3.79 -0.29
CA THR A 170 11.95 3.55 -0.25
C THR A 170 12.50 4.01 1.09
N THR A 171 13.41 3.22 1.65
CA THR A 171 13.98 3.44 2.99
C THR A 171 15.41 2.96 3.04
N THR A 172 16.14 3.30 4.10
CA THR A 172 17.44 2.68 4.41
C THR A 172 17.27 1.50 5.38
N PRO A 173 18.24 0.56 5.50
CA PRO A 173 18.17 -0.55 6.45
C PRO A 173 17.99 -0.11 7.92
N PRO A 174 18.67 0.94 8.43
CA PRO A 174 18.43 1.42 9.80
C PRO A 174 17.01 1.93 10.01
N GLN A 175 16.45 2.63 9.02
CA GLN A 175 15.08 3.14 9.08
C GLN A 175 14.03 2.03 8.95
N LEU A 176 14.26 1.02 8.09
CA LEU A 176 13.40 -0.17 8.01
C LEU A 176 13.34 -0.89 9.36
N LEU A 177 14.47 -1.02 10.03
CA LEU A 177 14.52 -1.62 11.35
C LEU A 177 13.70 -0.82 12.38
N ALA A 178 13.82 0.51 12.38
CA ALA A 178 12.99 1.38 13.22
C ALA A 178 11.49 1.22 12.90
N MET A 179 11.15 1.10 11.62
CA MET A 179 9.78 0.87 11.14
C MET A 179 9.22 -0.46 11.67
N ILE A 180 10.00 -1.54 11.58
CA ILE A 180 9.60 -2.85 12.10
C ILE A 180 9.41 -2.81 13.62
N GLN A 181 10.27 -2.09 14.35
CA GLN A 181 10.11 -1.93 15.80
C GLN A 181 8.83 -1.18 16.16
N ALA A 182 8.57 -0.06 15.49
CA ALA A 182 7.31 0.68 15.65
C ALA A 182 6.11 -0.21 15.31
N PHE A 183 6.21 -1.04 14.26
CA PHE A 183 5.19 -2.01 13.89
C PHE A 183 4.94 -3.00 15.03
N PHE A 184 5.96 -3.65 15.58
CA PHE A 184 5.80 -4.59 16.71
C PHE A 184 5.16 -3.92 17.95
N ASN A 185 5.44 -2.64 18.17
CA ASN A 185 4.89 -1.85 19.26
C ASN A 185 3.49 -1.27 19.01
N ASN A 186 2.82 -1.57 17.89
CA ASN A 186 1.53 -0.96 17.49
C ASN A 186 1.60 0.57 17.36
N ALA A 187 2.77 1.12 17.02
CA ALA A 187 3.01 2.56 16.97
C ALA A 187 3.26 3.08 15.55
N LEU A 188 3.23 2.22 14.52
CA LEU A 188 3.55 2.62 13.14
C LEU A 188 2.28 2.94 12.34
N HIS A 189 2.22 4.14 11.75
CA HIS A 189 1.07 4.67 11.03
C HIS A 189 1.43 5.22 9.65
N ILE A 190 0.57 4.98 8.66
CA ILE A 190 0.64 5.70 7.37
C ILE A 190 -0.04 7.06 7.52
N ASP A 191 -1.22 7.04 8.12
CA ASP A 191 -2.08 8.18 8.44
C ASP A 191 -2.88 7.84 9.70
N ASP A 192 -3.66 8.79 10.23
CA ASP A 192 -4.47 8.63 11.46
C ASP A 192 -5.48 7.45 11.35
N ASP A 193 -5.96 7.21 10.14
CA ASP A 193 -7.02 6.25 9.82
C ASP A 193 -6.52 4.88 9.33
N PHE A 194 -5.21 4.72 9.10
CA PHE A 194 -4.66 3.50 8.49
C PHE A 194 -3.77 2.72 9.46
N LEU A 195 -4.16 1.47 9.71
CA LEU A 195 -3.37 0.53 10.49
C LEU A 195 -2.57 -0.39 9.55
N ILE A 196 -1.25 -0.39 9.71
CA ILE A 196 -0.38 -1.26 8.92
C ILE A 196 -0.53 -2.70 9.43
N LYS A 197 -0.77 -3.62 8.50
CA LYS A 197 -0.93 -5.06 8.73
C LYS A 197 0.26 -5.87 8.24
N LYS A 198 0.99 -5.36 7.24
CA LYS A 198 2.13 -6.06 6.66
C LYS A 198 3.21 -5.10 6.17
N ILE A 199 4.47 -5.51 6.35
CA ILE A 199 5.67 -4.87 5.82
C ILE A 199 6.43 -5.94 5.03
N ILE A 200 6.73 -5.70 3.75
CA ILE A 200 7.43 -6.66 2.90
C ILE A 200 8.55 -5.95 2.17
N THR A 201 9.78 -6.45 2.25
CA THR A 201 10.84 -6.00 1.33
C THR A 201 10.60 -6.62 -0.03
N ILE A 202 10.56 -5.81 -1.07
CA ILE A 202 10.16 -6.24 -2.40
C ILE A 202 11.19 -5.87 -3.45
N GLU A 203 11.04 -6.48 -4.61
CA GLU A 203 11.53 -5.98 -5.88
C GLU A 203 10.37 -5.29 -6.61
N VAL A 204 10.68 -4.30 -7.45
CA VAL A 204 9.67 -3.61 -8.25
C VAL A 204 10.01 -3.76 -9.73
N VAL A 205 8.98 -4.00 -10.54
CA VAL A 205 9.09 -4.07 -12.00
C VAL A 205 8.05 -3.14 -12.63
N GLY A 206 8.36 -2.65 -13.83
CA GLY A 206 7.51 -1.68 -14.53
C GLY A 206 7.57 -0.28 -13.92
N GLU A 207 6.68 0.58 -14.38
CA GLU A 207 6.59 1.99 -13.97
C GLU A 207 5.18 2.30 -13.48
N ALA A 208 5.08 3.10 -12.42
CA ALA A 208 3.80 3.55 -11.89
C ALA A 208 3.26 4.73 -12.70
N SER A 209 1.95 4.80 -12.85
CA SER A 209 1.26 5.86 -13.58
C SER A 209 1.36 7.20 -12.85
N SER A 210 1.61 8.27 -13.61
CA SER A 210 1.64 9.62 -13.08
C SER A 210 0.25 10.25 -13.15
N LEU A 211 -0.19 10.90 -12.08
CA LEU A 211 -1.43 11.70 -12.10
C LEU A 211 -1.29 12.98 -12.95
N VAL A 212 -0.06 13.39 -13.25
CA VAL A 212 0.23 14.56 -14.09
C VAL A 212 0.09 14.24 -15.58
N ASP A 213 0.23 12.96 -15.95
CA ASP A 213 -0.02 12.47 -17.31
C ASP A 213 -1.21 11.49 -17.30
N PRO A 214 -2.45 11.97 -17.51
CA PRO A 214 -3.64 11.14 -17.54
C PRO A 214 -3.59 10.00 -18.55
N LEU A 215 -2.76 10.11 -19.61
CA LEU A 215 -2.59 9.07 -20.63
C LEU A 215 -1.71 7.91 -20.15
N SER A 216 -0.91 8.12 -19.10
CA SER A 216 -0.10 7.08 -18.45
C SER A 216 -0.92 6.15 -17.55
N ILE A 217 -2.16 6.52 -17.23
CA ILE A 217 -3.07 5.72 -16.42
C ILE A 217 -3.71 4.69 -17.36
N PRO A 218 -3.41 3.39 -17.22
CA PRO A 218 -4.00 2.38 -18.08
C PRO A 218 -5.53 2.46 -17.99
N GLU A 219 -6.20 2.47 -19.14
CA GLU A 219 -7.65 2.50 -19.24
C GLU A 219 -8.25 1.42 -18.31
N CYS A 220 -9.09 1.91 -17.41
CA CYS A 220 -9.71 1.26 -16.28
C CYS A 220 -10.04 -0.23 -16.54
N VAL A 221 -9.28 -1.15 -15.93
CA VAL A 221 -9.88 -2.42 -15.50
C VAL A 221 -10.35 -2.20 -14.08
N THR A 222 -11.60 -1.77 -13.95
CA THR A 222 -12.35 -1.70 -12.70
C THR A 222 -12.05 -2.96 -11.88
N PRO A 223 -11.57 -2.86 -10.62
CA PRO A 223 -11.38 -4.04 -9.79
C PRO A 223 -12.77 -4.65 -9.51
N GLY A 224 -12.94 -5.91 -9.89
CA GLY A 224 -14.01 -6.75 -9.40
C GLY A 224 -15.27 -6.77 -10.26
N HIS A 225 -15.81 -7.98 -10.40
CA HIS A 225 -17.18 -8.24 -10.78
C HIS A 225 -18.07 -7.59 -9.71
N TRP A 226 -18.44 -6.32 -9.89
CA TRP A 226 -19.60 -5.77 -9.19
C TRP A 226 -20.77 -6.58 -9.72
N SER A 227 -21.30 -7.50 -8.90
CA SER A 227 -22.59 -8.10 -9.18
C SER A 227 -23.57 -6.96 -9.44
N SER A 228 -24.10 -6.94 -10.64
CA SER A 228 -25.07 -5.98 -11.16
C SER A 228 -26.33 -6.00 -10.30
N GLY A 229 -26.27 -5.25 -9.20
CA GLY A 229 -27.31 -5.12 -8.21
C GLY A 229 -27.27 -3.71 -7.64
N GLN A 230 -27.66 -2.75 -8.48
CA GLN A 230 -28.02 -1.36 -8.17
C GLN A 230 -26.87 -0.32 -8.20
N CYS A 231 -27.18 0.76 -8.93
CA CYS A 231 -26.47 2.05 -9.05
C CYS A 231 -25.20 2.11 -9.91
N ALA A 232 -25.38 1.89 -11.22
CA ALA A 232 -24.51 2.51 -12.23
C ALA A 232 -25.05 3.90 -12.58
N LEU A 233 -24.50 4.92 -11.94
CA LEU A 233 -24.32 6.24 -12.56
C LEU A 233 -22.87 6.59 -12.30
N THR A 234 -22.06 6.57 -13.35
CA THR A 234 -20.68 7.03 -13.24
C THR A 234 -20.70 8.52 -12.88
N GLN A 235 -19.77 8.99 -12.03
CA GLN A 235 -19.68 10.42 -11.67
C GLN A 235 -19.60 11.33 -12.92
N MET A 236 -19.11 10.79 -14.05
CA MET A 236 -19.04 11.47 -15.34
C MET A 236 -20.41 11.62 -16.03
N GLU A 237 -21.35 10.69 -15.83
CA GLU A 237 -22.74 10.81 -16.29
C GLU A 237 -23.55 11.77 -15.41
N LEU A 238 -23.29 11.75 -14.10
CA LEU A 238 -23.91 12.67 -13.15
C LEU A 238 -23.50 14.12 -13.42
N ALA A 239 -22.23 14.35 -13.77
CA ALA A 239 -21.73 15.66 -14.20
C ALA A 239 -22.34 16.16 -15.53
N ARG A 240 -22.72 15.27 -16.46
CA ARG A 240 -23.40 15.65 -17.70
C ARG A 240 -24.88 15.97 -17.47
N SER A 241 -25.52 15.35 -16.49
CA SER A 241 -26.94 15.57 -16.15
C SER A 241 -27.23 16.88 -15.42
N LEU A 242 -26.20 17.57 -14.91
CA LEU A 242 -26.34 18.82 -14.15
C LEU A 242 -26.14 20.09 -14.99
N SER A 243 -26.06 19.99 -16.32
CA SER A 243 -26.10 21.18 -17.18
C SER A 243 -27.54 21.70 -17.30
N PRO A 244 -27.85 22.92 -16.84
CA PRO A 244 -29.16 23.50 -17.09
C PRO A 244 -29.18 24.00 -18.54
N SER A 245 -29.62 23.16 -19.48
CA SER A 245 -30.05 23.60 -20.81
C SER A 245 -31.45 24.20 -20.70
N GLY A 246 -31.55 25.33 -19.98
CA GLY A 246 -32.74 26.16 -19.92
C GLY A 246 -32.91 26.96 -21.21
N ALA A 247 -33.91 26.56 -21.98
CA ALA A 247 -34.86 27.41 -22.70
C ALA A 247 -34.36 28.73 -23.32
N GLN A 248 -34.38 28.78 -24.65
CA GLN A 248 -34.99 29.90 -25.40
C GLN A 248 -35.17 29.47 -26.86
N ASP A 249 -36.42 29.29 -27.28
CA ASP A 249 -36.92 30.01 -28.46
C ASP A 249 -38.45 30.03 -28.48
N LEU A 250 -38.96 31.24 -28.25
CA LEU A 250 -40.35 31.67 -28.40
C LEU A 250 -40.45 32.37 -29.76
N THR A 251 -41.10 31.76 -30.74
CA THR A 251 -41.85 32.36 -31.86
C THR A 251 -42.49 31.19 -32.62
N GLY A 252 -43.74 31.15 -33.08
CA GLY A 252 -44.88 32.06 -33.12
C GLY A 252 -45.97 31.38 -33.98
N ALA A 253 -47.21 31.85 -33.81
CA ALA A 253 -48.31 31.79 -34.78
C ALA A 253 -48.99 30.44 -35.15
N ALA A 254 -50.21 30.33 -34.61
CA ALA A 254 -51.48 30.29 -35.36
C ALA A 254 -52.11 28.95 -35.81
N ASP A 255 -53.42 28.93 -35.52
CA ASP A 255 -54.53 28.25 -36.16
C ASP A 255 -54.82 26.77 -35.90
N GLY A 256 -56.09 26.52 -35.54
CA GLY A 256 -56.74 25.28 -35.95
C GLY A 256 -57.75 24.65 -34.98
N ALA A 257 -58.85 25.35 -34.69
CA ALA A 257 -60.21 24.83 -34.66
C ALA A 257 -60.58 23.52 -33.90
N GLY A 258 -61.57 23.67 -33.01
CA GLY A 258 -62.55 22.63 -32.65
C GLY A 258 -62.23 21.94 -31.32
N GLY A 259 -63.08 21.92 -30.30
CA GLY A 259 -64.52 22.14 -30.25
C GLY A 259 -65.10 21.12 -29.27
N ARG A 260 -66.00 21.58 -28.40
CA ARG A 260 -66.88 20.85 -27.46
C ARG A 260 -66.26 20.53 -26.09
N ARG A 261 -66.66 21.23 -25.02
CA ARG A 261 -67.91 21.19 -24.22
C ARG A 261 -68.00 19.98 -23.26
N ALA A 262 -67.95 20.34 -21.97
CA ALA A 262 -68.80 19.88 -20.85
C ALA A 262 -68.60 18.41 -20.40
N SER A 263 -68.60 18.03 -19.13
CA SER A 263 -69.10 18.63 -17.89
C SER A 263 -68.45 17.92 -16.69
N LEU A 264 -68.39 18.61 -15.55
CA LEU A 264 -68.78 18.18 -14.18
C LEU A 264 -69.05 16.66 -13.98
N ASN A 265 -68.61 16.02 -12.90
CA ASN A 265 -68.94 16.36 -11.52
C ASN A 265 -68.21 15.42 -10.54
N THR A 266 -67.94 15.97 -9.35
CA THR A 266 -67.95 15.37 -7.99
C THR A 266 -67.36 13.97 -7.76
#